data_AF-A0A2C9VR52-F1
#
_entry.id   AF-A0A2C9VR52-F1
#
_cell.length_a   1.000
_cell.length_b   1.000
_cell.length_c   1.000
_cell.angle_alpha   90.00
_cell.angle_beta   90.00
_cell.angle_gamma   90.00
#
_symmetry.space_group_name_H-M   'P 1'
#
loop_
_entity.id
_entity.type
_entity.pdbx_description
1 polymer ?
#
loop_
_entity_poly.entity_id
_entity_poly.type
_entity_poly.pdbx_seq_one_letter_code
_entity_poly.pdbx_strand_id
1 'polypeptide(L)'
;MSKYKSNRRVQIDDLQLPKYDDVDGDEGDDSRMRLKPSGSNVSEDQEPFMGIKVRRKASLHRDVKGDYIDVPSNPYLMKTLQKLGDNQILFADKVLKFTASGKMKRRILLITDFAVYIVDPETDALKRRIGLAAVENIFLSELSDNFFAVVIPTEYDMLMASTRKTEIVTVLAEATKSASNYELAVVFSNSFEYHAAAELVKEVQFEEVEAGVKTRILRK
;
A
#
# COMPACT_ATOMS: atom_id res chain seq x y z
N MET A 1 30.15 -25.35 -47.38
CA MET A 1 30.15 -24.52 -48.62
C MET A 1 28.77 -23.89 -48.81
N SER A 2 28.74 -22.56 -49.01
CA SER A 2 27.69 -21.67 -49.60
C SER A 2 26.23 -21.78 -49.12
N LYS A 3 25.58 -20.80 -48.46
CA LYS A 3 25.21 -19.39 -48.79
C LYS A 3 24.27 -19.17 -49.99
N TYR A 4 23.36 -18.20 -49.76
CA TYR A 4 22.57 -17.32 -50.66
C TYR A 4 21.11 -17.73 -50.94
N LYS A 5 20.13 -17.01 -50.35
CA LYS A 5 19.46 -15.75 -50.79
C LYS A 5 18.62 -15.93 -52.06
N SER A 6 17.33 -15.61 -51.96
CA SER A 6 16.53 -15.15 -53.10
C SER A 6 15.92 -13.79 -52.76
N ASN A 7 16.34 -12.78 -53.52
CA ASN A 7 15.67 -11.48 -53.69
C ASN A 7 14.97 -11.55 -55.05
N ARG A 8 13.68 -11.17 -55.12
CA ARG A 8 13.14 -10.48 -56.31
C ARG A 8 12.11 -9.43 -55.88
N ARG A 9 12.42 -8.18 -56.19
CA ARG A 9 11.50 -7.04 -56.30
C ARG A 9 11.02 -6.92 -57.76
N VAL A 10 10.08 -5.98 -57.96
CA VAL A 10 9.76 -5.21 -59.20
C VAL A 10 8.58 -5.82 -59.99
N GLN A 11 7.54 -5.14 -60.48
CA GLN A 11 7.24 -3.72 -60.75
C GLN A 11 5.71 -3.48 -60.70
N ILE A 12 5.31 -2.21 -60.56
CA ILE A 12 3.94 -1.68 -60.79
C ILE A 12 3.83 -1.37 -62.29
N ASP A 13 2.66 -1.60 -62.89
CA ASP A 13 2.29 -0.93 -64.14
C ASP A 13 0.80 -0.55 -64.14
N ASP A 14 0.54 0.51 -64.89
CA ASP A 14 -0.50 1.52 -64.73
C ASP A 14 -1.65 1.34 -65.76
N LEU A 15 -2.82 1.93 -65.46
CA LEU A 15 -3.92 2.32 -66.37
C LEU A 15 -4.95 1.27 -66.86
N GLN A 16 -6.22 1.44 -66.44
CA GLN A 16 -7.29 2.01 -67.30
C GLN A 16 -8.58 2.29 -66.51
N LEU A 17 -9.00 3.57 -66.52
CA LEU A 17 -10.35 4.03 -66.13
C LEU A 17 -11.41 3.61 -67.17
N PRO A 18 -12.66 3.40 -66.75
CA PRO A 18 -13.83 3.79 -67.52
C PRO A 18 -14.56 4.98 -66.89
N LYS A 19 -15.09 5.83 -67.79
CA LYS A 19 -15.78 7.09 -67.55
C LYS A 19 -17.22 6.92 -67.03
N TYR A 20 -17.59 7.93 -66.25
CA TYR A 20 -18.90 8.46 -65.84
C TYR A 20 -20.12 8.14 -66.70
N ASP A 21 -21.25 7.94 -66.02
CA ASP A 21 -22.53 8.57 -66.35
C ASP A 21 -23.10 9.23 -65.08
N ASP A 22 -23.31 10.54 -65.15
CA ASP A 22 -23.96 11.39 -64.16
C ASP A 22 -25.47 11.18 -64.19
N VAL A 23 -26.11 10.93 -63.04
CA VAL A 23 -27.51 11.33 -62.81
C VAL A 23 -27.68 11.77 -61.36
N ASP A 24 -28.12 13.02 -61.20
CA ASP A 24 -28.30 13.79 -59.98
C ASP A 24 -29.33 13.21 -58.99
N GLY A 25 -28.96 13.30 -57.70
CA GLY A 25 -29.73 13.96 -56.65
C GLY A 25 -31.01 13.31 -56.13
N ASP A 26 -30.88 12.51 -55.07
CA ASP A 26 -31.93 12.38 -54.04
C ASP A 26 -31.35 12.03 -52.65
N GLU A 27 -32.14 12.37 -51.64
CA GLU A 27 -31.89 12.41 -50.20
C GLU A 27 -31.55 11.06 -49.53
N GLY A 28 -30.84 11.11 -48.39
CA GLY A 28 -31.05 10.16 -47.30
C GLY A 28 -29.90 9.21 -46.91
N ASP A 29 -29.38 9.46 -45.70
CA ASP A 29 -28.95 8.50 -44.68
C ASP A 29 -27.60 7.73 -44.80
N ASP A 30 -27.05 7.54 -43.61
CA ASP A 30 -25.97 6.67 -43.15
C ASP A 30 -24.52 7.13 -43.33
N SER A 31 -24.02 7.82 -42.30
CA SER A 31 -22.59 8.02 -42.08
C SER A 31 -22.20 7.83 -40.61
N ARG A 32 -21.72 6.60 -40.37
CA ARG A 32 -20.53 6.26 -39.58
C ARG A 32 -20.47 6.81 -38.16
N MET A 33 -20.72 5.90 -37.23
CA MET A 33 -20.42 5.99 -35.79
C MET A 33 -19.11 6.76 -35.50
N ARG A 34 -19.23 8.03 -35.07
CA ARG A 34 -18.21 8.72 -34.28
C ARG A 34 -18.55 8.53 -32.82
N LEU A 35 -17.93 7.51 -32.20
CA LEU A 35 -17.87 7.39 -30.76
C LEU A 35 -17.18 8.66 -30.22
N LYS A 36 -17.97 9.53 -29.59
CA LYS A 36 -17.43 10.62 -28.75
C LYS A 36 -16.54 9.95 -27.69
N PRO A 37 -15.29 10.39 -27.49
CA PRO A 37 -14.62 10.07 -26.25
C PRO A 37 -15.42 10.79 -25.17
N SER A 38 -16.12 10.00 -24.35
CA SER A 38 -16.63 10.44 -23.06
C SER A 38 -15.41 10.82 -22.21
N GLY A 39 -14.95 12.06 -22.39
CA GLY A 39 -14.11 12.74 -21.43
C GLY A 39 -14.95 13.00 -20.19
N SER A 40 -15.24 11.95 -19.42
CA SER A 40 -15.36 12.11 -17.98
C SER A 40 -13.96 12.51 -17.52
N ASN A 41 -13.68 13.81 -17.55
CA ASN A 41 -12.75 14.39 -16.61
C ASN A 41 -13.38 14.13 -15.24
N VAL A 42 -13.14 12.95 -14.70
CA VAL A 42 -13.34 12.68 -13.28
C VAL A 42 -12.42 13.68 -12.61
N SER A 43 -13.00 14.71 -12.01
CA SER A 43 -12.26 15.64 -11.19
C SER A 43 -11.39 14.84 -10.23
N GLU A 44 -10.10 15.16 -10.15
CA GLU A 44 -9.13 14.57 -9.21
C GLU A 44 -9.45 14.94 -7.74
N ASP A 45 -10.72 15.19 -7.40
CA ASP A 45 -11.17 15.47 -6.04
C ASP A 45 -11.43 14.14 -5.33
N GLN A 46 -10.35 13.52 -4.89
CA GLN A 46 -10.36 12.23 -4.21
C GLN A 46 -10.49 12.41 -2.69
N GLU A 47 -11.34 11.59 -2.07
CA GLU A 47 -11.58 11.64 -0.62
C GLU A 47 -10.36 11.12 0.17
N PRO A 48 -9.81 11.92 1.11
CA PRO A 48 -8.68 11.51 1.94
C PRO A 48 -8.98 10.25 2.79
N PHE A 49 -7.95 9.49 3.18
CA PHE A 49 -8.13 8.40 4.15
C PHE A 49 -8.61 8.95 5.49
N MET A 50 -9.78 8.47 5.93
CA MET A 50 -10.49 8.98 7.11
C MET A 50 -10.76 10.49 7.06
N GLY A 51 -10.95 11.05 5.85
CA GLY A 51 -11.22 12.48 5.66
C GLY A 51 -10.05 13.43 5.97
N ILE A 52 -8.90 12.90 6.40
CA ILE A 52 -7.74 13.70 6.83
C ILE A 52 -6.51 13.39 5.98
N LYS A 53 -6.14 12.12 5.83
CA LYS A 53 -4.84 11.75 5.26
C LYS A 53 -4.82 11.72 3.74
N VAL A 54 -3.87 12.42 3.14
CA VAL A 54 -3.57 12.36 1.70
C VAL A 54 -3.09 10.95 1.32
N ARG A 55 -3.78 10.33 0.36
CA ARG A 55 -3.43 9.00 -0.15
C ARG A 55 -2.45 9.10 -1.32
N ARG A 56 -1.52 8.15 -1.41
CA ARG A 56 -0.69 7.96 -2.62
C ARG A 56 -1.55 7.35 -3.72
N LYS A 57 -1.38 7.81 -4.97
CA LYS A 57 -2.08 7.25 -6.15
C LYS A 57 -1.97 5.73 -6.24
N ALA A 58 -0.79 5.17 -5.93
CA ALA A 58 -0.53 3.73 -5.95
C ALA A 58 -1.20 2.91 -4.83
N SER A 59 -1.75 3.56 -3.80
CA SER A 59 -2.50 2.90 -2.71
C SER A 59 -3.99 2.82 -2.99
N LEU A 60 -4.53 3.60 -3.95
CA LEU A 60 -5.97 3.69 -4.21
C LEU A 60 -6.53 2.45 -4.91
N HIS A 61 -5.78 1.91 -5.86
CA HIS A 61 -6.21 0.80 -6.72
C HIS A 61 -5.55 -0.52 -6.34
N ARG A 62 -5.14 -0.66 -5.07
CA ARG A 62 -4.45 -1.87 -4.59
C ARG A 62 -5.46 -2.82 -3.98
N ASP A 63 -5.39 -4.08 -4.37
CA ASP A 63 -6.16 -5.16 -3.74
C ASP A 63 -5.69 -5.39 -2.30
N VAL A 64 -6.66 -5.39 -1.39
CA VAL A 64 -6.51 -5.79 0.02
C VAL A 64 -6.50 -7.31 0.07
N LYS A 65 -5.36 -7.90 0.44
CA LYS A 65 -5.14 -9.36 0.46
C LYS A 65 -5.12 -9.91 1.88
N GLY A 66 -4.76 -9.09 2.87
CA GLY A 66 -4.41 -9.53 4.21
C GLY A 66 -3.04 -10.20 4.23
N ASP A 67 -2.91 -11.41 3.68
CA ASP A 67 -1.65 -12.17 3.70
C ASP A 67 -0.82 -12.02 2.42
N TYR A 68 0.22 -11.20 2.48
CA TYR A 68 1.14 -10.92 1.38
C TYR A 68 2.41 -11.77 1.36
N ILE A 69 2.65 -12.56 2.40
CA ILE A 69 3.83 -13.42 2.49
C ILE A 69 3.50 -14.91 2.45
N ASP A 70 2.21 -15.25 2.34
CA ASP A 70 1.71 -16.62 2.33
C ASP A 70 2.18 -17.35 3.60
N VAL A 71 1.76 -16.85 4.77
CA VAL A 71 2.10 -17.40 6.08
C VAL A 71 1.83 -18.92 6.17
N PRO A 72 0.72 -19.47 5.62
CA PRO A 72 0.51 -20.92 5.59
C PRO A 72 1.64 -21.72 4.94
N SER A 73 2.36 -21.13 3.98
CA SER A 73 3.52 -21.75 3.33
C SER A 73 4.80 -21.71 4.19
N ASN A 74 4.82 -20.96 5.29
CA ASN A 74 5.94 -20.89 6.23
C ASN A 74 5.65 -21.73 7.50
N PRO A 75 6.23 -22.95 7.63
CA PRO A 75 5.95 -23.82 8.76
C PRO A 75 6.38 -23.26 10.11
N TYR A 76 7.40 -22.40 10.16
CA TYR A 76 7.87 -21.80 11.40
C TYR A 76 6.84 -20.81 11.95
N LEU A 77 6.33 -19.93 11.09
CA LEU A 77 5.30 -18.96 11.47
C LEU A 77 4.03 -19.68 11.92
N MET A 78 3.58 -20.68 11.14
CA MET A 78 2.42 -21.50 11.51
C MET A 78 2.60 -22.19 12.85
N LYS A 79 3.76 -22.81 13.10
CA LYS A 79 4.05 -23.45 14.39
C LYS A 79 4.07 -22.45 15.54
N THR A 80 4.55 -21.23 15.31
CA THR A 80 4.57 -20.17 16.33
C THR A 80 3.16 -19.71 16.68
N LEU A 81 2.33 -19.47 15.67
CA LEU A 81 0.93 -19.06 15.84
C LEU A 81 0.10 -20.14 16.55
N GLN A 82 0.21 -21.40 16.09
CA GLN A 82 -0.48 -22.54 16.71
C GLN A 82 -0.11 -22.73 18.19
N LYS A 83 1.17 -22.59 18.54
CA LYS A 83 1.64 -22.68 19.93
C LYS A 83 1.03 -21.60 20.83
N LEU A 84 0.69 -20.45 20.26
CA LEU A 84 0.13 -19.31 20.97
C LEU A 84 -1.40 -19.27 20.90
N GLY A 85 -2.03 -20.24 20.22
CA GLY A 85 -3.47 -20.36 20.08
C GLY A 85 -4.09 -19.45 19.02
N ASP A 86 -3.28 -18.75 18.22
CA ASP A 86 -3.76 -17.84 17.20
C ASP A 86 -3.83 -18.55 15.85
N ASN A 87 -5.01 -18.59 15.23
CA ASN A 87 -5.21 -19.30 13.96
C ASN A 87 -5.74 -18.40 12.84
N GLN A 88 -6.16 -17.18 13.16
CA GLN A 88 -6.75 -16.26 12.19
C GLN A 88 -5.75 -15.15 11.84
N ILE A 89 -5.13 -15.26 10.67
CA ILE A 89 -4.23 -14.25 10.14
C ILE A 89 -5.09 -13.20 9.42
N LEU A 90 -5.09 -11.97 9.92
CA LEU A 90 -5.80 -10.84 9.31
C LEU A 90 -4.91 -10.05 8.37
N PHE A 91 -3.63 -9.94 8.70
CA PHE A 91 -2.63 -9.28 7.87
C PHE A 91 -1.25 -9.89 8.06
N ALA A 92 -0.47 -10.00 6.99
CA ALA A 92 0.95 -10.34 7.07
C ALA A 92 1.75 -9.73 5.91
N ASP A 93 2.77 -8.93 6.23
CA ASP A 93 3.68 -8.35 5.23
C ASP A 93 5.05 -7.99 5.83
N LYS A 94 6.04 -7.78 4.97
CA LYS A 94 7.35 -7.22 5.36
C LYS A 94 7.25 -5.70 5.47
N VAL A 95 7.58 -5.16 6.65
CA VAL A 95 7.60 -3.73 6.96
C VAL A 95 9.01 -3.27 7.35
N LEU A 96 9.25 -1.96 7.30
CA LEU A 96 10.44 -1.34 7.87
C LEU A 96 10.14 -0.90 9.31
N LYS A 97 10.86 -1.45 10.29
CA LYS A 97 10.82 -1.01 11.69
C LYS A 97 12.00 -0.09 11.98
N PHE A 98 11.75 1.03 12.63
CA PHE A 98 12.77 1.93 13.14
C PHE A 98 13.14 1.53 14.57
N THR A 99 14.42 1.23 14.79
CA THR A 99 14.91 0.80 16.11
C THR A 99 15.26 1.99 17.01
N ALA A 100 15.38 1.74 18.32
CA ALA A 100 15.86 2.72 19.29
C ALA A 100 17.19 3.38 18.88
N SER A 101 18.11 2.64 18.25
CA SER A 101 19.38 3.18 17.75
C SER A 101 19.26 3.97 16.43
N GLY A 102 18.07 4.10 15.86
CA GLY A 102 17.82 4.79 14.59
C GLY A 102 18.03 3.92 13.34
N LYS A 103 18.47 2.67 13.49
CA LYS A 103 18.60 1.74 12.36
C LYS A 103 17.22 1.30 11.87
N MET A 104 17.07 1.21 10.55
CA MET A 104 15.94 0.56 9.90
C MET A 104 16.20 -0.94 9.81
N LYS A 105 15.21 -1.75 10.23
CA LYS A 105 15.25 -3.20 10.08
C LYS A 105 14.00 -3.70 9.38
N ARG A 106 14.17 -4.60 8.41
CA ARG A 106 13.04 -5.32 7.83
C ARG A 106 12.48 -6.30 8.87
N ARG A 107 11.17 -6.31 9.04
CA ARG A 107 10.43 -7.21 9.94
C ARG A 107 9.19 -7.72 9.23
N ILE A 108 8.79 -8.93 9.55
CA ILE A 108 7.42 -9.36 9.23
C ILE A 108 6.53 -8.79 10.32
N LEU A 109 5.53 -8.01 9.90
CA LEU A 109 4.40 -7.61 10.71
C LEU A 109 3.26 -8.56 10.40
N LEU A 110 2.81 -9.30 11.41
CA LEU A 110 1.67 -10.19 11.31
C LEU A 110 0.63 -9.76 12.35
N ILE A 111 -0.62 -9.63 11.94
CA ILE A 111 -1.74 -9.24 12.78
C ILE A 111 -2.76 -10.37 12.77
N THR A 112 -3.16 -10.81 13.96
CA THR A 112 -4.25 -11.76 14.18
C THR A 112 -5.43 -11.05 14.83
N ASP A 113 -6.49 -11.80 15.08
CA ASP A 113 -7.64 -11.38 15.88
C ASP A 113 -7.34 -11.19 17.37
N PHE A 114 -6.13 -11.56 17.83
CA PHE A 114 -5.73 -11.46 19.24
C PHE A 114 -4.48 -10.59 19.48
N ALA A 115 -3.50 -10.64 18.57
CA ALA A 115 -2.21 -9.99 18.79
C ALA A 115 -1.50 -9.56 17.50
N VAL A 116 -0.56 -8.63 17.67
CA VAL A 116 0.43 -8.20 16.69
C VAL A 116 1.75 -8.93 16.95
N TYR A 117 2.36 -9.43 15.89
CA TYR A 117 3.60 -10.19 15.90
C TYR A 117 4.65 -9.48 15.07
N ILE A 118 5.84 -9.32 15.66
CA ILE A 118 7.02 -8.81 14.98
C ILE A 118 8.02 -9.95 14.85
N VAL A 119 8.24 -10.40 13.62
CA VAL A 119 9.13 -11.52 13.33
C VAL A 119 10.33 -11.05 12.52
N ASP A 120 11.48 -11.63 12.79
CA ASP A 120 12.69 -11.39 12.01
C ASP A 120 12.70 -12.30 10.76
N PRO A 121 12.63 -11.73 9.55
CA PRO A 121 12.46 -12.52 8.33
C PRO A 121 13.68 -13.36 7.95
N GLU A 122 14.84 -13.13 8.57
CA GLU A 122 16.08 -13.88 8.26
C GLU A 122 16.25 -15.10 9.15
N THR A 123 15.71 -15.04 10.36
CA THR A 123 15.89 -16.09 11.39
C THR A 123 14.58 -16.76 11.77
N ASP A 124 13.47 -16.31 11.18
CA ASP A 124 12.08 -16.54 11.58
C ASP A 124 11.79 -16.23 13.06
N ALA A 125 12.75 -15.68 13.83
CA ALA A 125 12.61 -15.53 15.26
C ALA A 125 11.55 -14.48 15.62
N LEU A 126 10.60 -14.88 16.48
CA LEU A 126 9.63 -13.97 17.10
C LEU A 126 10.38 -12.95 17.98
N LYS A 127 10.33 -11.67 17.60
CA LYS A 127 10.99 -10.57 18.33
C LYS A 127 10.08 -9.92 19.34
N ARG A 128 8.78 -9.85 19.06
CA ARG A 128 7.78 -9.27 19.96
C ARG A 128 6.39 -9.79 19.62
N ARG A 129 5.57 -9.98 20.65
CA ARG A 129 4.13 -10.19 20.57
C ARG A 129 3.45 -9.11 21.40
N ILE A 130 2.47 -8.43 20.84
CA ILE A 130 1.71 -7.36 21.50
C ILE A 130 0.24 -7.75 21.42
N GLY A 131 -0.44 -7.93 22.56
CA GLY A 131 -1.89 -8.16 22.55
C GLY A 131 -2.62 -6.93 22.01
N LEU A 132 -3.71 -7.10 21.26
CA LEU A 132 -4.46 -5.97 20.72
C LEU A 132 -4.94 -5.01 21.83
N ALA A 133 -5.31 -5.55 23.00
CA ALA A 133 -5.71 -4.77 24.16
C ALA A 133 -4.60 -3.88 24.77
N ALA A 134 -3.33 -4.10 24.41
CA ALA A 134 -2.22 -3.27 24.86
C ALA A 134 -1.95 -2.07 23.92
N VAL A 135 -2.63 -2.02 22.76
CA VAL A 135 -2.49 -0.92 21.81
C VAL A 135 -3.46 0.19 22.18
N GLU A 136 -2.94 1.37 22.48
CA GLU A 136 -3.78 2.51 22.89
C GLU A 136 -4.28 3.32 21.69
N ASN A 137 -3.37 3.66 20.78
CA ASN A 137 -3.64 4.47 19.61
C ASN A 137 -2.60 4.23 18.50
N ILE A 138 -2.92 4.71 17.30
CA ILE A 138 -2.02 4.70 16.13
C ILE A 138 -1.84 6.13 15.65
N PHE A 139 -0.58 6.56 15.50
CA PHE A 139 -0.25 7.84 14.88
C PHE A 139 0.02 7.70 13.38
N LEU A 140 -0.47 8.68 12.62
CA LEU A 140 -0.23 8.85 11.19
C LEU A 140 0.10 10.31 10.90
N SER A 141 0.94 10.58 9.90
CA SER A 141 1.00 11.93 9.33
C SER A 141 -0.22 12.19 8.44
N GLU A 142 -0.54 13.46 8.21
CA GLU A 142 -1.58 13.88 7.25
C GLU A 142 -1.08 13.78 5.81
N LEU A 143 0.23 13.71 5.62
CA LEU A 143 0.90 13.75 4.32
C LEU A 143 0.95 12.38 3.62
N SER A 144 1.39 12.39 2.36
CA SER A 144 1.47 11.23 1.47
C SER A 144 2.69 10.34 1.73
N ASP A 145 2.88 9.93 2.99
CA ASP A 145 4.03 9.15 3.48
C ASP A 145 3.66 7.67 3.78
N ASN A 146 4.63 6.88 4.28
CA ASN A 146 4.45 5.46 4.62
C ASN A 146 4.54 5.10 6.11
N PHE A 147 4.80 6.08 6.96
CA PHE A 147 5.01 5.91 8.38
C PHE A 147 3.71 5.84 9.17
N PHE A 148 3.74 4.99 10.19
CA PHE A 148 2.75 4.91 11.25
C PHE A 148 3.47 4.54 12.55
N ALA A 149 2.93 4.96 13.68
CA ALA A 149 3.41 4.51 14.99
C ALA A 149 2.29 3.83 15.75
N VAL A 150 2.63 2.72 16.42
CA VAL A 150 1.72 1.98 17.30
C VAL A 150 2.12 2.29 18.73
N VAL A 151 1.22 2.92 19.49
CA VAL A 151 1.45 3.32 20.89
C VAL A 151 1.04 2.21 21.84
N ILE A 152 1.97 1.85 22.73
CA ILE A 152 1.85 0.69 23.62
C ILE A 152 2.30 1.11 25.02
N PRO A 153 1.41 1.71 25.84
CA PRO A 153 1.77 2.35 27.10
C PRO A 153 2.40 1.40 28.13
N THR A 154 2.08 0.11 28.06
CA THR A 154 2.62 -0.90 28.97
C THR A 154 4.08 -1.26 28.66
N GLU A 155 4.61 -0.81 27.52
CA GLU A 155 5.96 -1.11 27.05
C GLU A 155 6.53 0.07 26.23
N TYR A 156 7.18 -0.19 25.10
CA TYR A 156 7.67 0.82 24.17
C TYR A 156 6.91 0.79 22.84
N ASP A 157 6.84 1.92 22.17
CA ASP A 157 6.10 2.13 20.93
C ASP A 157 6.83 1.57 19.70
N MET A 158 6.12 1.47 18.58
CA MET A 158 6.70 1.00 17.32
C MET A 158 6.48 1.99 16.20
N LEU A 159 7.55 2.70 15.81
CA LEU A 159 7.58 3.44 14.55
C LEU A 159 7.91 2.49 13.39
N MET A 160 7.04 2.42 12.40
CA MET A 160 7.16 1.55 11.23
C MET A 160 6.81 2.29 9.94
N ALA A 161 7.28 1.76 8.81
CA ALA A 161 6.87 2.22 7.49
C ALA A 161 6.46 1.05 6.60
N SER A 162 5.33 1.20 5.91
CA SER A 162 4.81 0.23 4.96
C SER A 162 4.05 0.90 3.82
N THR A 163 4.12 0.32 2.63
CA THR A 163 3.28 0.78 1.50
C THR A 163 1.81 0.38 1.66
N ARG A 164 1.52 -0.55 2.57
CA ARG A 164 0.18 -1.04 2.94
C ARG A 164 -0.32 -0.41 4.24
N LYS A 165 0.19 0.78 4.59
CA LYS A 165 -0.14 1.46 5.84
C LYS A 165 -1.64 1.58 6.10
N THR A 166 -2.43 1.95 5.09
CA THR A 166 -3.88 2.10 5.23
C THR A 166 -4.55 0.78 5.62
N GLU A 167 -4.19 -0.31 4.95
CA GLU A 167 -4.69 -1.65 5.29
C GLU A 167 -4.28 -2.08 6.70
N ILE A 168 -3.01 -1.86 7.08
CA ILE A 168 -2.53 -2.16 8.44
C ILE A 168 -3.35 -1.43 9.50
N VAL A 169 -3.59 -0.13 9.31
CA VAL A 169 -4.36 0.70 10.25
C VAL A 169 -5.81 0.23 10.32
N THR A 170 -6.45 -0.03 9.17
CA THR A 170 -7.82 -0.55 9.10
C THR A 170 -7.94 -1.88 9.83
N VAL A 171 -7.04 -2.84 9.54
CA VAL A 171 -7.04 -4.16 10.17
C VAL A 171 -6.84 -4.05 11.69
N LEU A 172 -5.92 -3.21 12.17
CA LEU A 172 -5.72 -3.01 13.61
C LEU A 172 -6.96 -2.40 14.28
N ALA A 173 -7.59 -1.40 13.66
CA ALA A 173 -8.78 -0.77 14.20
C ALA A 173 -9.96 -1.74 14.28
N GLU A 174 -10.21 -2.50 13.21
CA GLU A 174 -11.28 -3.50 13.14
C GLU A 174 -11.05 -4.67 14.11
N ALA A 175 -9.82 -5.19 14.17
CA ALA A 175 -9.46 -6.28 15.07
C ALA A 175 -9.59 -5.86 16.54
N THR A 176 -9.14 -4.66 16.90
CA THR A 176 -9.22 -4.14 18.28
C THR A 176 -10.68 -3.93 18.70
N LYS A 177 -11.49 -3.35 17.80
CA LYS A 177 -12.94 -3.17 18.02
C LYS A 177 -13.63 -4.51 18.23
N SER A 178 -13.31 -5.52 17.40
CA SER A 178 -13.88 -6.86 17.51
C SER A 178 -13.46 -7.59 18.80
N ALA A 179 -12.23 -7.38 19.27
CA ALA A 179 -11.70 -8.08 20.45
C ALA A 179 -12.15 -7.49 21.80
N SER A 180 -12.49 -6.20 21.86
CA SER A 180 -12.63 -5.51 23.16
C SER A 180 -13.77 -4.48 23.25
N ASN A 181 -14.58 -4.29 22.19
CA ASN A 181 -15.54 -3.18 22.05
C ASN A 181 -14.92 -1.77 22.23
N TYR A 182 -13.59 -1.68 22.32
CA TYR A 182 -12.84 -0.43 22.37
C TYR A 182 -12.51 0.01 20.94
N GLU A 183 -12.76 1.27 20.63
CA GLU A 183 -12.38 1.84 19.34
C GLU A 183 -10.95 2.38 19.42
N LEU A 184 -10.06 1.74 18.66
CA LEU A 184 -8.67 2.16 18.57
C LEU A 184 -8.58 3.56 17.96
N ALA A 185 -8.04 4.51 18.73
CA ALA A 185 -7.88 5.88 18.26
C ALA A 185 -6.80 5.96 17.15
N VAL A 186 -7.15 6.57 16.03
CA VAL A 186 -6.22 6.90 14.94
C VAL A 186 -5.99 8.40 14.97
N VAL A 187 -4.78 8.82 15.33
CA VAL A 187 -4.40 10.21 15.54
C VAL A 187 -3.57 10.70 14.35
N PHE A 188 -3.98 11.82 13.77
CA PHE A 188 -3.25 12.46 12.69
C PHE A 188 -2.43 13.63 13.24
N SER A 189 -1.12 13.61 12.99
CA SER A 189 -0.23 14.72 13.28
C SER A 189 1.03 14.65 12.43
N ASN A 190 1.47 15.78 11.90
CA ASN A 190 2.74 15.89 11.18
C ASN A 190 3.94 16.00 12.12
N SER A 191 3.72 16.08 13.44
CA SER A 191 4.76 15.82 14.43
C SER A 191 4.21 15.09 15.65
N PHE A 192 4.86 14.02 16.08
CA PHE A 192 4.48 13.33 17.32
C PHE A 192 5.67 12.65 17.99
N GLU A 193 5.56 12.51 19.30
CA GLU A 193 6.50 11.78 20.12
C GLU A 193 6.13 10.30 20.21
N TYR A 194 7.13 9.45 20.37
CA TYR A 194 6.95 8.03 20.63
C TYR A 194 8.09 7.50 21.51
N HIS A 195 7.76 6.53 22.36
CA HIS A 195 8.70 5.83 23.23
C HIS A 195 9.45 4.77 22.43
N ALA A 196 10.64 5.09 21.93
CA ALA A 196 11.47 4.15 21.17
C ALA A 196 12.10 3.04 22.05
N ALA A 197 12.20 3.29 23.36
CA ALA A 197 12.50 2.36 24.45
C ALA A 197 11.95 2.94 25.77
N ALA A 198 12.05 2.20 26.88
CA ALA A 198 11.53 2.63 28.19
C ALA A 198 11.97 4.06 28.57
N GLU A 199 13.27 4.35 28.46
CA GLU A 199 13.86 5.65 28.82
C GLU A 199 14.29 6.47 27.58
N LEU A 200 13.70 6.20 26.41
CA LEU A 200 14.08 6.87 25.17
C LEU A 200 12.86 7.34 24.40
N VAL A 201 12.55 8.62 24.52
CA VAL A 201 11.56 9.30 23.69
C VAL A 201 12.21 9.87 22.45
N LYS A 202 11.51 9.76 21.33
CA LYS A 202 11.88 10.36 20.06
C LYS A 202 10.69 11.11 19.48
N GLU A 203 10.99 12.11 18.68
CA GLU A 203 9.99 12.83 17.90
C GLU A 203 10.18 12.49 16.42
N VAL A 204 9.08 12.22 15.72
CA VAL A 204 9.09 12.13 14.26
C VAL A 204 8.33 13.31 13.68
N GLN A 205 8.96 13.98 12.71
CA GLN A 205 8.44 15.16 12.03
C GLN A 205 8.32 14.90 10.53
N PHE A 206 7.19 15.30 9.96
CA PHE A 206 6.85 15.18 8.55
C PHE A 206 6.66 16.56 7.95
N GLU A 207 7.32 16.81 6.83
CA GLU A 207 7.30 18.09 6.14
C GLU A 207 7.10 17.83 4.64
N GLU A 208 6.16 18.53 4.03
CA GLU A 208 5.99 18.51 2.58
C GLU A 208 7.10 19.33 1.92
N VAL A 209 7.74 18.74 0.92
CA VAL A 209 8.81 19.35 0.12
C VAL A 209 8.55 19.08 -1.36
N GLU A 210 9.20 19.81 -2.26
CA GLU A 210 8.97 19.67 -3.71
C GLU A 210 9.06 18.22 -4.22
N ALA A 211 9.92 17.39 -3.61
CA ALA A 211 10.14 15.99 -3.98
C ALA A 211 9.27 14.96 -3.22
N GLY A 212 8.28 15.41 -2.43
CA GLY A 212 7.38 14.55 -1.66
C GLY A 212 7.39 14.88 -0.16
N VAL A 213 7.53 13.85 0.70
CA VAL A 213 7.52 14.05 2.15
C VAL A 213 8.92 13.83 2.71
N LYS A 214 9.46 14.85 3.39
CA LYS A 214 10.67 14.76 4.19
C LYS A 214 10.31 14.29 5.59
N THR A 215 11.02 13.28 6.09
CA THR A 215 10.84 12.75 7.45
C THR A 215 12.10 12.93 8.26
N ARG A 216 11.97 13.48 9.47
CA ARG A 216 13.07 13.63 10.45
C ARG A 216 12.70 12.86 11.71
N ILE A 217 13.66 12.12 12.27
CA ILE A 217 13.49 11.44 13.55
C ILE A 217 14.54 12.01 14.50
N LEU A 218 14.08 12.70 15.53
CA LEU A 218 14.90 13.42 16.50
C LEU A 218 14.85 12.69 17.84
N ARG A 219 15.96 12.76 18.59
CA ARG A 219 15.99 12.35 20.00
C ARG A 219 15.57 13.55 20.84
N LYS A 220 14.63 13.34 21.76
CA LYS A 220 14.29 14.32 22.79
C LYS A 220 15.14 14.12 24.04
#